data_AF-A0A7J4V223-F1
#
_entry.id   AF-A0A7J4V223-F1
#
_cell.length_a   1.000
_cell.length_b   1.000
_cell.length_c   1.000
_cell.angle_alpha   90.00
_cell.angle_beta   90.00
_cell.angle_gamma   90.00
#
_symmetry.space_group_name_H-M   'P 1'
#
loop_
_entity.id
_entity.type
_entity.pdbx_description
1 polymer ?
#
loop_
_entity_poly.entity_id
_entity_poly.type
_entity_poly.pdbx_seq_one_letter_code
_entity_poly.pdbx_strand_id
1 'polypeptide(L)'
;MRKDLPLELRVSRLTVVSLRNLCDAKKLSGWSNLLKEELVGYMLDNMDRKALEDFCAAQEEIYFVENMAKAIKWAGGRKVVDLDPKSDDTIVNAVFSLRKSDGYEVYHVRFVNQTNEDVDTSCECVEHREKGYFCPHQMAVLIRCLQEGLFTLDQWAGPMTPEVEDLIQANVFRTKRIRK
;
A
#
# COMPACT_ATOMS: atom_id res chain seq x y z
N MET A 1 -6.87 -14.75 -6.02
CA MET A 1 -6.93 -14.42 -7.47
C MET A 1 -6.54 -12.97 -7.69
N ARG A 2 -5.53 -12.67 -8.53
CA ARG A 2 -5.35 -11.30 -9.08
C ARG A 2 -6.66 -10.87 -9.73
N LYS A 3 -7.44 -10.02 -9.08
CA LYS A 3 -8.34 -9.14 -9.80
C LYS A 3 -7.45 -7.99 -10.24
N ASP A 4 -6.79 -8.15 -11.39
CA ASP A 4 -6.14 -7.01 -12.03
C ASP A 4 -7.19 -5.92 -12.13
N LEU A 5 -6.99 -4.85 -11.34
CA LEU A 5 -7.94 -3.76 -11.28
C LEU A 5 -8.12 -3.22 -12.70
N PRO A 6 -9.35 -2.87 -13.11
CA PRO A 6 -9.59 -2.28 -14.43
C PRO A 6 -8.60 -1.14 -14.69
N LEU A 7 -8.00 -1.10 -15.88
CA LEU A 7 -6.96 -0.13 -16.20
C LEU A 7 -7.41 1.30 -15.93
N GLU A 8 -8.65 1.63 -16.28
CA GLU A 8 -9.27 2.92 -15.99
C GLU A 8 -9.19 3.29 -14.49
N LEU A 9 -9.46 2.33 -13.61
CA LEU A 9 -9.39 2.53 -12.16
C LEU A 9 -7.93 2.68 -11.69
N ARG A 10 -6.97 2.00 -12.33
CA ARG A 10 -5.54 2.18 -12.02
C ARG A 10 -5.05 3.55 -12.47
N VAL A 11 -5.44 4.00 -13.66
CA VAL A 11 -5.07 5.32 -14.20
C VAL A 11 -5.71 6.44 -13.37
N SER A 12 -6.96 6.29 -12.94
CA SER A 12 -7.64 7.32 -12.13
C SER A 12 -7.03 7.53 -10.74
N ARG A 13 -6.26 6.56 -10.22
CA ARG A 13 -5.52 6.67 -8.95
C ARG A 13 -4.27 7.54 -9.07
N LEU A 14 -3.73 7.70 -10.28
CA LEU A 14 -2.55 8.52 -10.51
C LEU A 14 -2.84 10.00 -10.22
N THR A 15 -1.79 10.71 -9.81
CA THR A 15 -1.89 12.15 -9.60
C THR A 15 -1.99 12.89 -10.95
N VAL A 16 -2.63 14.06 -10.96
CA VAL A 16 -2.67 14.91 -12.17
C VAL A 16 -1.25 15.20 -12.68
N VAL A 17 -0.29 15.39 -11.77
CA VAL A 17 1.12 15.61 -12.12
C VAL A 17 1.70 14.39 -12.83
N SER A 18 1.52 13.17 -12.30
CA SER A 18 2.00 11.93 -12.93
C SER A 18 1.39 11.73 -14.32
N LEU A 19 0.08 11.99 -14.46
CA LEU A 19 -0.63 11.89 -15.73
C LEU A 19 -0.07 12.87 -16.77
N ARG A 20 0.14 14.14 -16.38
CA ARG A 20 0.72 15.18 -17.24
C ARG A 20 2.16 14.86 -17.65
N ASN A 21 2.98 14.43 -16.70
CA ASN A 21 4.36 14.01 -16.98
C ASN A 21 4.41 12.86 -17.99
N LEU A 22 3.46 11.92 -17.94
CA LEU A 22 3.36 10.86 -18.93
C LEU A 22 2.98 11.40 -20.31
N CYS A 23 2.02 12.32 -20.38
CA CYS A 23 1.67 12.99 -21.63
C CYS A 23 2.87 13.73 -22.25
N ASP A 24 3.64 14.46 -21.43
CA ASP A 24 4.88 15.11 -21.86
C ASP A 24 5.92 14.10 -22.39
N ALA A 25 6.17 13.02 -21.63
CA ALA A 25 7.12 11.98 -22.01
C ALA A 25 6.75 11.26 -23.31
N LYS A 26 5.45 11.12 -23.59
CA LYS A 26 4.91 10.55 -24.83
C LYS A 26 4.69 11.58 -25.93
N LYS A 27 5.02 12.85 -25.69
CA LYS A 27 4.85 13.98 -26.63
C LYS A 27 3.41 14.13 -27.14
N LEU A 28 2.43 13.89 -26.27
CA LEU A 28 1.01 14.11 -26.56
C LEU A 28 0.69 15.61 -26.53
N SER A 29 -0.35 16.02 -27.24
CA SER A 29 -0.77 17.43 -27.35
C SER A 29 -2.27 17.61 -27.08
N GLY A 30 -2.66 18.75 -26.51
CA GLY A 30 -4.08 19.06 -26.25
C GLY A 30 -4.60 18.64 -24.88
N TRP A 31 -3.72 18.17 -23.99
CA TRP A 31 -4.09 17.70 -22.64
C TRP A 31 -3.92 18.77 -21.54
N SER A 32 -3.27 19.90 -21.81
CA SER A 32 -2.80 20.84 -20.79
C SER A 32 -3.91 21.45 -19.92
N ASN A 33 -5.10 21.63 -20.50
CA ASN A 33 -6.25 22.26 -19.85
C ASN A 33 -7.29 21.25 -19.35
N LEU A 34 -7.04 19.94 -19.51
CA LEU A 34 -7.97 18.90 -19.10
C LEU A 34 -7.99 18.78 -17.56
N LEU A 35 -9.20 18.62 -17.02
CA LEU A 35 -9.43 18.22 -15.64
C LEU A 35 -9.05 16.75 -15.45
N LYS A 36 -8.94 16.29 -14.18
CA LYS A 36 -8.44 14.94 -13.89
C LYS A 36 -9.21 13.84 -14.63
N GLU A 37 -10.54 13.88 -14.59
CA GLU A 37 -11.40 12.88 -15.23
C GLU A 37 -11.25 12.89 -16.75
N GLU A 38 -11.23 14.09 -17.36
CA GLU A 38 -11.03 14.27 -18.79
C GLU A 38 -9.62 13.83 -19.22
N LEU A 39 -8.61 14.07 -18.39
CA LEU A 39 -7.23 13.66 -18.63
C LEU A 39 -7.08 12.15 -18.57
N VAL A 40 -7.77 11.47 -17.64
CA VAL A 40 -7.82 10.01 -17.58
C VAL A 40 -8.45 9.45 -18.86
N GLY A 41 -9.61 9.96 -19.28
CA GLY A 41 -10.27 9.55 -20.52
C GLY A 41 -9.38 9.78 -21.74
N TYR A 42 -8.80 10.97 -21.86
CA TYR A 42 -7.87 11.31 -22.93
C TYR A 42 -6.70 10.33 -23.02
N MET A 43 -6.13 9.93 -21.88
CA MET A 43 -5.01 8.99 -21.83
C MET A 43 -5.42 7.58 -22.26
N LEU A 44 -6.60 7.11 -21.85
CA LEU A 44 -7.13 5.81 -22.27
C LEU A 44 -7.38 5.76 -23.78
N ASP A 45 -7.76 6.89 -24.39
CA ASP A 45 -8.05 6.97 -25.83
C ASP A 45 -6.80 7.17 -26.69
N ASN A 46 -5.75 7.82 -26.17
CA ASN A 46 -4.60 8.28 -26.94
C ASN A 46 -3.28 7.54 -26.65
N MET A 47 -3.29 6.54 -25.78
CA MET A 47 -2.10 5.74 -25.49
C MET A 47 -2.33 4.25 -25.67
N ASP A 48 -1.25 3.56 -26.02
CA ASP A 48 -1.23 2.11 -26.05
C ASP A 48 -1.52 1.54 -24.65
N ARG A 49 -2.41 0.56 -24.61
CA ARG A 49 -2.87 -0.09 -23.39
C ARG A 49 -1.71 -0.66 -22.57
N LYS A 50 -0.75 -1.32 -23.22
CA LYS A 50 0.40 -1.92 -22.55
C LYS A 50 1.29 -0.84 -21.95
N ALA A 51 1.53 0.25 -22.67
CA ALA A 51 2.30 1.38 -22.14
C ALA A 51 1.66 2.01 -20.89
N LEU A 52 0.33 2.08 -20.83
CA LEU A 52 -0.42 2.52 -19.66
C LEU A 52 -0.33 1.54 -18.49
N GLU A 53 -0.47 0.25 -18.77
CA GLU A 53 -0.34 -0.82 -17.77
C GLU A 53 1.06 -0.84 -17.15
N ASP A 54 2.10 -0.73 -17.97
CA ASP A 54 3.51 -0.67 -17.55
C ASP A 54 3.77 0.59 -16.70
N PHE A 55 3.23 1.75 -17.08
CA PHE A 55 3.36 2.97 -16.29
C PHE A 55 2.66 2.86 -14.94
N CYS A 56 1.43 2.34 -14.91
CA CYS A 56 0.71 2.11 -13.65
C CYS A 56 1.49 1.16 -12.74
N ALA A 57 2.04 0.07 -13.29
CA ALA A 57 2.83 -0.89 -12.52
C ALA A 57 4.07 -0.21 -11.90
N ALA A 58 4.80 0.61 -12.67
CA ALA A 58 5.96 1.33 -12.15
C ALA A 58 5.59 2.36 -11.05
N GLN A 59 4.46 3.07 -11.20
CA GLN A 59 4.01 4.02 -10.17
C GLN A 59 3.54 3.30 -8.90
N GLU A 60 2.86 2.17 -9.04
CA GLU A 60 2.47 1.30 -7.94
C GLU A 60 3.71 0.79 -7.19
N GLU A 61 4.72 0.29 -7.91
CA GLU A 61 5.99 -0.16 -7.35
C GLU A 61 6.67 0.91 -6.51
N ILE A 62 6.84 2.12 -7.06
CA ILE A 62 7.43 3.26 -6.35
C ILE A 62 6.63 3.55 -5.07
N TYR A 63 5.31 3.63 -5.18
CA TYR A 63 4.44 3.86 -4.03
C TYR A 63 4.63 2.77 -2.95
N PHE A 64 4.69 1.49 -3.33
CA PHE A 64 4.85 0.39 -2.39
C PHE A 64 6.22 0.44 -1.70
N VAL A 65 7.30 0.63 -2.46
CA VAL A 65 8.67 0.70 -1.91
C VAL A 65 8.81 1.85 -0.91
N GLU A 66 8.36 3.05 -1.27
CA GLU A 66 8.48 4.23 -0.42
C GLU A 66 7.69 4.10 0.89
N ASN A 67 6.48 3.54 0.80
CA ASN A 67 5.61 3.39 1.96
C ASN A 67 5.98 2.17 2.82
N MET A 68 6.51 1.11 2.22
CA MET A 68 7.01 -0.05 2.97
C MET A 68 8.21 0.32 3.83
N ALA A 69 9.17 1.10 3.30
CA ALA A 69 10.32 1.54 4.08
C ALA A 69 9.90 2.33 5.35
N LYS A 70 8.88 3.19 5.23
CA LYS A 70 8.29 3.89 6.38
C LYS A 70 7.61 2.91 7.35
N ALA A 71 6.82 1.99 6.81
CA ALA A 71 6.09 1.00 7.58
C ALA A 71 7.00 0.09 8.42
N ILE A 72 8.11 -0.39 7.85
CA ILE A 72 9.11 -1.19 8.57
C ILE A 72 9.66 -0.44 9.79
N LYS A 73 10.01 0.83 9.60
CA LYS A 73 10.50 1.69 10.69
C LYS A 73 9.45 1.85 11.79
N TRP A 74 8.18 2.01 11.42
CA TRP A 74 7.08 2.17 12.37
C TRP A 74 6.73 0.88 13.11
N ALA A 75 6.73 -0.27 12.42
CA ALA A 75 6.39 -1.57 13.00
C ALA A 75 7.30 -1.94 14.20
N GLY A 76 8.59 -1.58 14.11
CA GLY A 76 9.55 -1.78 15.21
C GLY A 76 9.30 -0.91 16.44
N GLY A 77 8.49 0.15 16.32
CA GLY A 77 8.12 1.03 17.42
C GLY A 77 6.95 0.49 18.21
N ARG A 78 7.18 -0.05 19.42
CA ARG A 78 6.09 -0.52 20.30
C ARG A 78 5.07 0.55 20.68
N LYS A 79 5.45 1.83 20.63
CA LYS A 79 4.55 2.97 20.90
C LYS A 79 3.80 3.45 19.64
N VAL A 80 4.13 2.87 18.48
CA VAL A 80 3.59 3.26 17.18
C VAL A 80 2.54 2.26 16.72
N VAL A 81 2.79 0.96 16.90
CA VAL A 81 1.82 -0.09 16.62
C VAL A 81 1.51 -0.85 17.90
N ASP A 82 0.25 -0.76 18.32
CA ASP A 82 -0.32 -1.51 19.43
C ASP A 82 -1.36 -2.50 18.92
N LEU A 83 -1.11 -3.79 19.12
CA LEU A 83 -2.02 -4.87 18.69
C LEU A 83 -2.97 -5.19 19.83
N ASP A 84 -4.27 -5.35 19.54
CA ASP A 84 -5.24 -5.82 20.53
C ASP A 84 -4.78 -7.21 21.04
N PRO A 85 -4.60 -7.42 22.36
CA PRO A 85 -4.21 -8.71 22.93
C PRO A 85 -5.17 -9.86 22.62
N LYS A 86 -6.41 -9.56 22.21
CA LYS A 86 -7.40 -10.55 21.77
C LYS A 86 -7.31 -10.88 20.29
N SER A 87 -6.40 -10.23 19.55
CA SER A 87 -6.15 -10.55 18.15
C SER A 87 -5.60 -11.96 18.01
N ASP A 88 -6.05 -12.66 16.98
CA ASP A 88 -5.58 -13.98 16.61
C ASP A 88 -5.32 -14.05 15.10
N ASP A 89 -5.10 -15.26 14.59
CA ASP A 89 -4.87 -15.53 13.18
C ASP A 89 -6.10 -15.27 12.31
N THR A 90 -7.30 -15.14 12.88
CA THR A 90 -8.56 -14.87 12.16
C THR A 90 -8.89 -13.39 12.09
N ILE A 91 -8.68 -12.63 13.17
CA ILE A 91 -8.98 -11.20 13.24
C ILE A 91 -7.90 -10.50 14.03
N VAL A 92 -7.29 -9.48 13.40
CA VAL A 92 -6.36 -8.58 14.08
C VAL A 92 -6.94 -7.18 14.12
N ASN A 93 -7.03 -6.63 15.33
CA ASN A 93 -7.30 -5.21 15.54
C ASN A 93 -6.02 -4.54 16.05
N ALA A 94 -5.73 -3.34 15.56
CA ALA A 94 -4.56 -2.59 15.96
C ALA A 94 -4.86 -1.10 16.03
N VAL A 95 -4.11 -0.42 16.90
CA VAL A 95 -4.04 1.03 16.96
C VAL A 95 -2.67 1.46 16.46
N PHE A 96 -2.66 2.26 15.40
CA PHE A 96 -1.48 2.94 14.91
C PHE A 96 -1.44 4.37 15.45
N SER A 97 -0.36 4.77 16.12
CA SER A 97 -0.20 6.09 16.73
C SER A 97 1.10 6.76 16.28
N LEU A 98 1.01 7.97 15.69
CA LEU A 98 2.17 8.75 15.30
C LEU A 98 2.16 10.11 15.97
N ARG A 99 3.27 10.47 16.61
CA ARG A 99 3.46 11.81 17.16
C ARG A 99 3.79 12.80 16.04
N LYS A 100 3.00 13.86 15.93
CA LYS A 100 3.25 15.03 15.09
C LYS A 100 3.59 16.27 15.93
N SER A 101 3.93 17.37 15.27
CA SER A 101 4.27 18.63 15.93
C SER A 101 3.12 19.23 16.74
N ASP A 102 1.88 18.93 16.36
CA ASP A 102 0.62 19.48 16.87
C ASP A 102 -0.21 18.47 17.68
N GLY A 103 0.27 17.22 17.84
CA GLY A 103 -0.44 16.21 18.63
C GLY A 103 -0.08 14.78 18.27
N TYR A 104 -1.05 13.89 18.43
CA TYR A 104 -0.97 12.50 18.00
C TYR A 104 -2.01 12.25 16.92
N GLU A 105 -1.60 11.58 15.86
CA GLU A 105 -2.52 10.94 14.94
C GLU A 105 -2.72 9.50 15.37
N VAL A 106 -3.98 9.09 15.43
CA VAL A 106 -4.39 7.74 15.80
C VAL A 106 -5.23 7.19 14.67
N TYR A 107 -4.90 5.98 14.23
CA TYR A 107 -5.64 5.25 13.21
C TYR A 107 -5.97 3.86 13.72
N HIS A 108 -7.24 3.49 13.64
CA HIS A 108 -7.65 2.12 13.86
C HIS A 108 -7.45 1.31 12.58
N VAL A 109 -6.77 0.18 12.71
CA VAL A 109 -6.47 -0.74 11.62
C VAL A 109 -7.04 -2.10 11.96
N ARG A 110 -7.76 -2.69 11.01
CA ARG A 110 -8.32 -4.04 11.14
C ARG A 110 -7.88 -4.91 9.99
N PHE A 111 -7.60 -6.16 10.32
CA PHE A 111 -7.43 -7.25 9.40
C PHE A 111 -8.42 -8.35 9.76
N VAL A 112 -9.12 -8.88 8.76
CA VAL A 112 -9.99 -10.05 8.88
C VAL A 112 -9.46 -11.08 7.90
N ASN A 113 -8.80 -12.09 8.43
CA ASN A 113 -8.36 -13.25 7.69
C ASN A 113 -9.59 -14.14 7.43
N GLN A 114 -10.12 -14.11 6.20
CA GLN A 114 -11.24 -14.97 5.82
C GLN A 114 -10.73 -16.35 5.38
N THR A 115 -9.50 -16.42 4.87
CA THR A 115 -8.64 -17.59 4.59
C THR A 115 -7.20 -17.09 4.43
N ASN A 116 -6.17 -17.95 4.60
CA ASN A 116 -4.74 -17.58 4.47
C ASN A 116 -4.36 -16.84 3.16
N GLU A 117 -5.25 -16.80 2.16
CA GLU A 117 -5.06 -16.14 0.88
C GLU A 117 -5.84 -14.81 0.73
N ASP A 118 -6.87 -14.56 1.55
CA ASP A 118 -7.75 -13.39 1.46
C ASP A 118 -7.86 -12.70 2.82
N VAL A 119 -7.07 -11.63 2.97
CA VAL A 119 -7.12 -10.75 4.13
C VAL A 119 -7.88 -9.48 3.74
N ASP A 120 -9.09 -9.30 4.28
CA ASP A 120 -9.78 -8.02 4.20
C ASP A 120 -9.17 -7.06 5.22
N THR A 121 -8.98 -5.80 4.83
CA THR A 121 -8.29 -4.81 5.65
C THR A 121 -8.94 -3.45 5.56
N SER A 122 -9.01 -2.77 6.69
CA SER A 122 -9.48 -1.40 6.76
C SER A 122 -8.54 -0.53 7.60
N CYS A 123 -8.44 0.72 7.19
CA CYS A 123 -7.79 1.78 7.95
C CYS A 123 -8.59 3.07 7.75
N GLU A 124 -8.66 3.90 8.79
CA GLU A 124 -9.41 5.15 8.79
C GLU A 124 -8.78 6.26 7.92
N CYS A 125 -7.60 6.01 7.32
CA CYS A 125 -6.96 6.99 6.44
C CYS A 125 -7.74 7.15 5.12
N VAL A 126 -8.45 8.27 4.97
CA VAL A 126 -9.28 8.58 3.80
C VAL A 126 -8.47 8.57 2.50
N GLU A 127 -7.31 9.23 2.48
CA GLU A 127 -6.50 9.43 1.27
C GLU A 127 -6.10 8.11 0.58
N HIS A 128 -5.73 7.09 1.37
CA HIS A 128 -5.27 5.82 0.82
C HIS A 128 -6.42 4.84 0.58
N ARG A 129 -7.51 4.96 1.34
CA ARG A 129 -8.75 4.18 1.13
C ARG A 129 -9.36 4.51 -0.24
N GLU A 130 -9.41 5.79 -0.60
CA GLU A 130 -9.93 6.25 -1.90
C GLU A 130 -9.04 5.83 -3.06
N LYS A 131 -7.72 5.76 -2.85
CA LYS A 131 -6.76 5.23 -3.84
C LYS A 131 -6.78 3.71 -3.93
N GLY A 132 -7.44 2.99 -3.01
CA GLY A 132 -7.49 1.53 -2.99
C GLY A 132 -6.11 0.87 -2.93
N TYR A 133 -5.14 1.53 -2.29
CA TYR A 133 -3.82 0.98 -2.00
C TYR A 133 -3.71 0.62 -0.53
N PHE A 134 -2.85 -0.34 -0.23
CA PHE A 134 -2.47 -0.63 1.14
C PHE A 134 -1.73 0.60 1.70
N CYS A 135 -2.24 1.18 2.77
CA CYS A 135 -1.65 2.39 3.32
C CYS A 135 -0.42 2.04 4.20
N PRO A 136 0.46 3.02 4.46
CA PRO A 136 1.60 2.85 5.35
C PRO A 136 1.25 2.32 6.75
N HIS A 137 0.07 2.67 7.29
CA HIS A 137 -0.39 2.18 8.61
C HIS A 137 -0.75 0.70 8.56
N GLN A 138 -1.48 0.29 7.52
CA GLN A 138 -1.81 -1.12 7.28
C GLN A 138 -0.53 -1.95 7.07
N MET A 139 0.42 -1.44 6.29
CA MET A 139 1.74 -2.06 6.12
C MET A 139 2.47 -2.23 7.46
N ALA A 140 2.49 -1.19 8.29
CA ALA A 140 3.20 -1.25 9.58
C ALA A 140 2.57 -2.28 10.53
N VAL A 141 1.24 -2.32 10.59
CA VAL A 141 0.50 -3.30 11.39
C VAL A 141 0.74 -4.72 10.86
N LEU A 142 0.65 -4.93 9.54
CA LEU A 142 0.93 -6.22 8.91
C LEU A 142 2.32 -6.74 9.29
N ILE A 143 3.36 -5.91 9.14
CA ILE A 143 4.73 -6.29 9.52
C ILE A 143 4.80 -6.67 10.99
N ARG A 144 4.09 -5.94 11.87
CA ARG A 144 4.06 -6.28 13.29
C ARG A 144 3.33 -7.60 13.56
N CYS A 145 2.23 -7.88 12.87
CA CYS A 145 1.53 -9.17 12.94
C CYS A 145 2.47 -10.32 12.54
N LEU A 146 3.22 -10.15 11.46
CA LEU A 146 4.21 -11.13 11.01
C LEU A 146 5.34 -11.33 12.05
N GLN A 147 5.82 -10.25 12.66
CA GLN A 147 6.87 -10.31 13.70
C GLN A 147 6.43 -10.99 15.00
N GLU A 148 5.16 -10.85 15.38
CA GLU A 148 4.59 -11.52 16.57
C GLU A 148 3.99 -12.90 16.23
N GLY A 149 4.07 -13.35 14.97
CA GLY A 149 3.61 -14.67 14.52
C GLY A 149 2.09 -14.82 14.43
N LEU A 150 1.36 -13.71 14.32
CA LEU A 150 -0.10 -13.71 14.14
C LEU A 150 -0.51 -14.02 12.69
N PHE A 151 0.35 -13.70 11.72
CA PHE A 151 0.18 -14.08 10.33
C PHE A 151 1.39 -14.87 9.83
N THR A 152 1.15 -15.80 8.92
CA THR A 152 2.19 -16.41 8.08
C THR A 152 2.07 -15.86 6.67
N LEU A 153 3.21 -15.63 6.04
CA LEU A 153 3.28 -15.16 4.66
C LEU A 153 3.82 -16.30 3.82
N ASP A 154 2.95 -17.28 3.53
CA ASP A 154 3.32 -18.46 2.73
C ASP A 154 3.26 -18.13 1.22
N GLN A 155 2.25 -17.33 0.81
CA GLN A 155 2.14 -16.72 -0.51
C GLN A 155 1.48 -15.34 -0.36
N TRP A 156 2.05 -14.33 -1.01
CA TRP A 156 1.44 -13.00 -1.03
C TRP A 156 0.62 -12.79 -2.31
N ALA A 157 -0.70 -12.65 -2.19
CA ALA A 157 -1.60 -12.42 -3.32
C ALA A 157 -1.94 -10.93 -3.57
N GLY A 158 -1.41 -10.02 -2.76
CA GLY A 158 -1.65 -8.58 -2.88
C GLY A 158 -0.71 -7.87 -3.86
N PRO A 159 -0.94 -6.57 -4.15
CA PRO A 159 -0.11 -5.76 -5.03
C PRO A 159 1.24 -5.42 -4.36
N MET A 160 2.12 -6.39 -4.18
CA MET A 160 3.48 -6.17 -3.66
C MET A 160 4.47 -6.50 -4.76
N THR A 161 5.49 -5.66 -4.92
CA THR A 161 6.57 -5.95 -5.86
C THR A 161 7.62 -6.84 -5.18
N PRO A 162 8.43 -7.61 -5.93
CA PRO A 162 9.45 -8.50 -5.35
C PRO A 162 10.38 -7.80 -4.36
N GLU A 163 10.76 -6.56 -4.63
CA GLU A 163 11.65 -5.75 -3.77
C GLU A 163 11.03 -5.51 -2.39
N VAL A 164 9.71 -5.35 -2.35
CA VAL A 164 8.95 -5.08 -1.13
C VAL A 164 8.81 -6.36 -0.30
N GLU A 165 8.62 -7.50 -0.96
CA GLU A 165 8.63 -8.81 -0.32
C GLU A 165 10.00 -9.08 0.34
N ASP A 166 11.10 -8.89 -0.39
CA ASP A 166 12.46 -9.04 0.12
C ASP A 166 12.71 -8.14 1.35
N LEU A 167 12.23 -6.89 1.30
CA LEU A 167 12.32 -5.96 2.43
C LEU A 167 11.53 -6.46 3.65
N ILE A 168 10.32 -7.00 3.47
CA ILE A 168 9.54 -7.57 4.58
C ILE A 168 10.26 -8.80 5.14
N GLN A 169 10.64 -9.76 4.31
CA GLN A 169 11.30 -10.99 4.75
C GLN A 169 12.59 -10.69 5.52
N ALA A 170 13.41 -9.76 5.00
CA ALA A 170 14.64 -9.33 5.66
C ALA A 170 14.41 -8.68 7.04
N ASN A 171 13.27 -8.02 7.27
CA ASN A 171 12.98 -7.30 8.52
C ASN A 171 12.08 -8.07 9.50
N VAL A 172 11.28 -9.02 9.02
CA VAL A 172 10.44 -9.91 9.83
C VAL A 172 11.28 -11.07 10.37
N PHE A 173 12.07 -11.73 9.52
CA PHE A 173 12.85 -12.90 9.90
C PHE A 173 14.24 -12.58 10.46
N ARG A 174 14.64 -11.30 10.50
CA ARG A 174 15.75 -10.83 11.35
C ARG A 174 15.35 -10.94 12.81
N THR A 175 15.50 -12.17 13.27
CA THR A 175 15.20 -12.75 14.58
C THR A 175 15.56 -11.80 15.71
N LYS A 176 14.62 -11.64 16.66
CA LYS A 176 14.89 -11.18 18.03
C LYS A 176 16.19 -11.87 18.48
N ARG A 177 17.27 -11.11 18.72
CA ARG A 177 18.39 -11.62 19.53
C ARG A 177 17.77 -12.09 20.84
N ILE A 178 17.72 -13.40 21.04
CA ILE A 178 17.43 -13.99 22.35
C ILE A 178 18.50 -13.42 23.27
N ARG A 179 18.13 -12.46 24.12
CA ARG A 179 18.98 -12.03 25.22
C ARG A 179 19.06 -13.23 26.16
N LYS A 180 20.15 -14.00 26.02
CA LYS A 180 20.61 -14.88 27.10
C LYS A 180 20.98 -14.03 28.31
#